data_AF-A0A1H3SWV8-F1
#
_entry.id   AF-A0A1H3SWV8-F1
#
_cell.length_a   1.000
_cell.length_b   1.000
_cell.length_c   1.000
_cell.angle_alpha   90.00
_cell.angle_beta   90.00
_cell.angle_gamma   90.00
#
_symmetry.space_group_name_H-M   'P 1'
#
loop_
_entity.id
_entity.type
_entity.pdbx_description
1 polymer ?
#
loop_
_entity_poly.entity_id
_entity_poly.type
_entity_poly.pdbx_seq_one_letter_code
_entity_poly.pdbx_strand_id
1 'polypeptide(L)'
;MSNYLTVLGVAAAAVWPALALATTPREEQEALLGPLTEPLWQLFEGLNRLLPWIGGCLAVIAIVLLVAHRLRLHRRATRVAISGLRNGPRFRVVDAMCHAIWKASKIDETRLARALEIARNTTEMDFTKEHLREIAIRADRVIVPTNFLWMRDGLTASERMVIFNASVSVLLAGGPLSRSDRAFLRTVARGLGLGHKDLRDLAALITA
;
A
#
# COMPACT_ATOMS: atom_id res chain seq x y z
N MET A 1 -23.12 -2.37 11.36
CA MET A 1 -22.78 -1.39 12.42
C MET A 1 -21.84 -1.96 13.50
N SER A 2 -20.85 -2.80 13.16
CA SER A 2 -20.01 -3.53 14.13
C SER A 2 -18.58 -2.95 14.34
N ASN A 3 -18.14 -2.02 13.48
CA ASN A 3 -16.73 -1.62 13.41
C ASN A 3 -16.32 -0.43 14.30
N TYR A 4 -17.27 0.23 14.98
CA TYR A 4 -16.95 1.36 15.88
C TYR A 4 -16.53 0.88 17.28
N LEU A 5 -17.08 -0.24 17.75
CA LEU A 5 -16.77 -0.83 19.06
C LEU A 5 -15.36 -1.42 19.12
N THR A 6 -14.87 -2.00 18.01
CA THR A 6 -13.50 -2.54 17.93
C THR A 6 -12.44 -1.45 17.90
N VAL A 7 -12.71 -0.31 17.26
CA VAL A 7 -11.79 0.84 17.24
C VAL A 7 -11.72 1.53 18.62
N LEU A 8 -12.87 1.68 19.30
CA LEU A 8 -12.91 2.19 20.67
C LEU A 8 -12.24 1.22 21.67
N GLY A 9 -12.41 -0.09 21.50
CA GLY A 9 -11.81 -1.10 22.37
C GLY A 9 -10.28 -1.14 22.31
N VAL A 10 -9.69 -0.99 21.11
CA VAL A 10 -8.21 -0.97 20.95
C VAL A 10 -7.61 0.33 21.48
N ALA A 11 -8.30 1.47 21.31
CA ALA A 11 -7.88 2.73 21.89
C ALA A 11 -7.94 2.71 23.43
N ALA A 12 -8.98 2.13 24.02
CA ALA A 12 -9.12 1.99 25.47
C ALA A 12 -8.06 1.05 26.08
N ALA A 13 -7.73 -0.07 25.39
CA ALA A 13 -6.74 -1.03 25.85
C ALA A 13 -5.29 -0.49 25.84
N ALA A 14 -4.97 0.46 24.96
CA ALA A 14 -3.65 1.10 24.92
C ALA A 14 -3.47 2.17 26.01
N VAL A 15 -4.56 2.78 26.48
CA VAL A 15 -4.54 3.86 27.47
C VAL A 15 -4.58 3.33 28.92
N TRP A 16 -5.21 2.17 29.14
CA TRP A 16 -5.41 1.59 30.47
C TRP A 16 -4.12 1.28 31.25
N PRO A 17 -3.05 0.68 30.67
CA PRO A 17 -1.82 0.38 31.42
C PRO A 17 -1.07 1.65 31.82
N ALA A 18 -1.11 2.68 30.97
CA ALA A 18 -0.49 3.97 31.25
C ALA A 18 -1.22 4.73 32.38
N LEU A 19 -2.57 4.62 32.43
CA LEU A 19 -3.34 5.18 33.54
C LEU A 19 -3.12 4.41 34.85
N ALA A 20 -3.06 3.07 34.80
CA ALA A 20 -2.91 2.23 35.98
C ALA A 20 -1.55 2.42 36.68
N LEU A 21 -0.46 2.60 35.92
CA LEU A 21 0.85 2.95 36.49
C LEU A 21 0.87 4.37 37.09
N ALA A 22 0.16 5.32 36.47
CA ALA A 22 0.07 6.69 36.97
C ALA A 22 -0.73 6.83 38.28
N THR A 23 -1.50 5.80 38.68
CA THR A 23 -2.33 5.81 39.90
C THR A 23 -1.72 5.06 41.09
N THR A 24 -0.54 4.45 40.95
CA THR A 24 0.11 3.76 42.08
C THR A 24 0.72 4.76 43.07
N PRO A 25 0.41 4.67 44.39
CA PRO A 25 0.90 5.61 45.39
C PRO A 25 2.41 5.47 45.62
N ARG A 26 3.08 6.63 45.66
CA ARG A 26 4.55 6.81 45.72
C ARG A 26 5.23 6.08 46.88
N GLU A 27 4.53 5.87 47.99
CA GLU A 27 5.08 5.25 49.22
C GLU A 27 5.46 3.78 49.04
N GLU A 28 4.78 3.01 48.18
CA GLU A 28 5.11 1.59 47.97
C GLU A 28 6.30 1.38 47.01
N GLN A 29 6.62 2.37 46.18
CA GLN A 29 7.69 2.28 45.17
C GLN A 29 9.06 2.70 45.72
N GLU A 30 9.09 3.63 46.68
CA GLU A 30 10.32 4.10 47.34
C GLU A 30 10.94 3.02 48.26
N ALA A 31 10.13 2.13 48.82
CA ALA A 31 10.59 1.06 49.71
C ALA A 31 11.37 -0.06 49.00
N LEU A 32 11.19 -0.25 47.68
CA LEU A 32 11.72 -1.41 46.96
C LEU A 32 13.08 -1.16 46.29
N LEU A 33 13.48 0.09 46.06
CA LEU A 33 14.61 0.40 45.16
C LEU A 33 15.72 1.31 45.74
N GLY A 34 15.52 1.90 46.92
CA GLY A 34 16.57 2.65 47.63
C GLY A 34 17.07 3.94 46.93
N PRO A 35 17.99 4.69 47.56
CA PRO A 35 18.35 6.07 47.23
C PRO A 35 19.12 6.27 45.91
N LEU A 36 19.42 5.20 45.17
CA LEU A 36 20.03 5.27 43.83
C LEU A 36 19.01 5.53 42.72
N THR A 37 17.72 5.67 43.05
CA THR A 37 16.63 5.84 42.07
C THR A 37 16.16 7.26 41.84
N GLU A 38 16.55 8.23 42.67
CA GLU A 38 16.27 9.67 42.49
C GLU A 38 16.55 10.18 41.05
N PRO A 39 17.71 9.92 40.42
CA PRO A 39 17.97 10.38 39.05
C PRO A 39 17.14 9.63 38.00
N LEU A 40 16.76 8.37 38.27
CA LEU A 40 15.85 7.61 37.40
C LEU A 40 14.42 8.14 37.53
N TRP A 41 13.97 8.52 38.72
CA TRP A 41 12.64 9.06 38.93
C TRP A 41 12.43 10.42 38.27
N GLN A 42 13.43 11.30 38.27
CA GLN A 42 13.35 12.56 37.53
C GLN A 42 13.25 12.35 36.00
N LEU A 43 13.95 11.35 35.47
CA LEU A 43 13.80 10.93 34.07
C LEU A 43 12.41 10.36 33.78
N PHE A 44 11.90 9.50 34.66
CA PHE A 44 10.56 8.92 34.55
C PHE A 44 9.45 9.97 34.70
N GLU A 45 9.56 10.95 35.60
CA GLU A 45 8.60 12.05 35.73
C GLU A 45 8.59 12.93 34.48
N GLY A 46 9.75 13.22 33.90
CA GLY A 46 9.88 13.91 32.61
C GLY A 46 9.22 13.13 31.47
N LEU A 47 9.43 11.80 31.44
CA LEU A 47 8.82 10.91 30.44
C LEU A 47 7.31 10.78 30.63
N ASN A 48 6.83 10.71 31.88
CA ASN A 48 5.42 10.55 32.24
C ASN A 48 4.60 11.79 31.85
N ARG A 49 5.20 12.99 31.91
CA ARG A 49 4.59 14.23 31.36
C ARG A 49 4.48 14.22 29.84
N LEU A 50 5.40 13.56 29.13
CA LEU A 50 5.40 13.45 27.67
C LEU A 50 4.57 12.26 27.15
N LEU A 51 4.35 11.24 27.98
CA LEU A 51 3.61 10.02 27.67
C LEU A 51 2.20 10.28 27.08
N PRO A 52 1.35 11.20 27.62
CA PRO A 52 0.04 11.46 27.02
C PRO A 52 0.15 12.12 25.64
N TRP A 53 1.17 12.94 25.40
CA TRP A 53 1.42 13.56 24.09
C TRP A 53 1.89 12.52 23.08
N ILE A 54 2.81 11.64 23.47
CA ILE A 54 3.27 10.53 22.63
C ILE A 54 2.10 9.59 22.31
N GLY A 55 1.30 9.24 23.31
CA GLY A 55 0.09 8.43 23.15
C GLY A 55 -0.93 9.08 22.21
N GLY A 56 -1.18 10.39 22.37
CA GLY A 56 -2.04 11.16 21.48
C GLY A 56 -1.54 11.15 20.03
N CYS A 57 -0.25 11.41 19.81
CA CYS A 57 0.37 11.36 18.49
C CYS A 57 0.26 9.97 17.84
N LEU A 58 0.56 8.91 18.59
CA LEU A 58 0.45 7.54 18.09
C LEU A 58 -0.99 7.17 17.74
N ALA A 59 -1.97 7.57 18.55
CA ALA A 59 -3.38 7.36 18.27
C ALA A 59 -3.82 8.05 16.97
N VAL A 60 -3.41 9.30 16.76
CA VAL A 60 -3.69 10.05 15.52
C VAL A 60 -3.06 9.35 14.31
N ILE A 61 -1.79 8.95 14.40
CA ILE A 61 -1.10 8.22 13.33
C ILE A 61 -1.82 6.91 13.01
N ALA A 62 -2.22 6.14 14.03
CA ALA A 62 -2.95 4.89 13.85
C ALA A 62 -4.30 5.10 13.14
N ILE A 63 -5.05 6.14 13.52
CA ILE A 63 -6.32 6.50 12.86
C ILE A 63 -6.08 6.86 11.39
N VAL A 64 -5.08 7.70 11.10
CA VAL A 64 -4.73 8.09 9.72
C VAL A 64 -4.36 6.87 8.87
N LEU A 65 -3.54 5.96 9.40
CA LEU A 65 -3.16 4.73 8.71
C LEU A 65 -4.36 3.81 8.46
N LEU A 66 -5.27 3.69 9.44
CA LEU A 66 -6.48 2.87 9.31
C LEU A 66 -7.44 3.44 8.26
N VAL A 67 -7.66 4.76 8.27
CA VAL A 67 -8.49 5.44 7.27
C VAL A 67 -7.86 5.28 5.88
N ALA A 68 -6.56 5.52 5.74
CA ALA A 68 -5.85 5.34 4.47
C ALA A 68 -5.95 3.89 3.97
N HIS A 69 -5.80 2.90 4.85
CA HIS A 69 -5.96 1.49 4.51
C HIS A 69 -7.38 1.16 4.04
N ARG A 70 -8.41 1.64 4.74
CA ARG A 70 -9.81 1.42 4.35
C ARG A 70 -10.15 2.08 3.03
N LEU A 71 -9.66 3.29 2.78
CA LEU A 71 -9.85 3.96 1.50
C LEU A 71 -9.22 3.17 0.35
N ARG A 72 -8.02 2.62 0.55
CA ARG A 72 -7.36 1.75 -0.44
C ARG A 72 -8.17 0.49 -0.72
N LEU A 73 -8.66 -0.18 0.33
CA LEU A 73 -9.52 -1.36 0.18
C LEU A 73 -10.82 -1.03 -0.57
N HIS A 74 -11.46 0.08 -0.23
CA HIS A 74 -12.69 0.51 -0.89
C HIS A 74 -12.45 0.81 -2.38
N ARG A 75 -11.40 1.59 -2.71
CA ARG A 75 -11.01 1.85 -4.10
C ARG A 75 -10.77 0.56 -4.88
N ARG A 76 -10.05 -0.39 -4.28
CA ARG A 76 -9.82 -1.70 -4.89
C ARG A 76 -11.12 -2.45 -5.13
N ALA A 77 -12.02 -2.49 -4.14
CA ALA A 77 -13.32 -3.14 -4.30
C ALA A 77 -14.14 -2.51 -5.44
N THR A 78 -14.12 -1.17 -5.57
CA THR A 78 -14.75 -0.48 -6.69
C THR A 78 -14.11 -0.86 -8.03
N ARG A 79 -12.78 -0.92 -8.13
CA ARG A 79 -12.08 -1.33 -9.37
C ARG A 79 -12.38 -2.78 -9.75
N VAL A 80 -12.44 -3.68 -8.76
CA VAL A 80 -12.86 -5.08 -8.96
C VAL A 80 -14.29 -5.10 -9.52
N ALA A 81 -15.22 -4.36 -8.91
CA ALA A 81 -16.61 -4.30 -9.36
C ALA A 81 -16.73 -3.76 -10.80
N ILE A 82 -16.04 -2.68 -11.14
CA ILE A 82 -16.04 -2.11 -12.51
C ILE A 82 -15.46 -3.11 -13.51
N SER A 83 -14.40 -3.83 -13.14
CA SER A 83 -13.77 -4.80 -14.02
C SER A 83 -14.63 -6.04 -14.29
N GLY A 84 -15.62 -6.33 -13.44
CA GLY A 84 -16.37 -7.59 -13.47
C GLY A 84 -15.53 -8.84 -13.16
N LEU A 85 -14.23 -8.69 -12.89
CA LEU A 85 -13.32 -9.79 -12.60
C LEU A 85 -13.36 -10.15 -11.11
N ARG A 86 -13.16 -11.43 -10.81
CA ARG A 86 -12.85 -11.84 -9.44
C ARG A 86 -11.48 -11.30 -9.04
N ASN A 87 -11.31 -10.99 -7.76
CA ASN A 87 -10.06 -10.52 -7.20
C ASN A 87 -8.96 -11.61 -7.22
N GLY A 88 -8.30 -11.75 -8.36
CA GLY A 88 -7.30 -12.79 -8.65
C GLY A 88 -6.26 -12.35 -9.68
N PRO A 89 -5.51 -13.30 -10.28
CA PRO A 89 -4.39 -12.98 -11.19
C PRO A 89 -4.82 -12.10 -12.36
N ARG A 90 -5.91 -12.46 -13.05
CA ARG A 90 -6.46 -11.72 -14.19
C ARG A 90 -6.78 -10.25 -13.85
N PHE A 91 -7.45 -10.02 -12.72
CA PHE A 91 -7.73 -8.66 -12.25
C PHE A 91 -6.44 -7.87 -11.98
N ARG A 92 -5.44 -8.50 -11.35
CA ARG A 92 -4.18 -7.82 -11.01
C ARG A 92 -3.36 -7.42 -12.24
N VAL A 93 -3.41 -8.23 -13.30
CA VAL A 93 -2.82 -7.87 -14.60
C VAL A 93 -3.50 -6.60 -15.14
N VAL A 94 -4.84 -6.58 -15.18
CA VAL A 94 -5.60 -5.41 -15.64
C VAL A 94 -5.34 -4.18 -14.76
N ASP A 95 -5.37 -4.32 -13.44
CA ASP A 95 -5.16 -3.23 -12.49
C ASP A 95 -3.76 -2.62 -12.63
N ALA A 96 -2.72 -3.44 -12.80
CA ALA A 96 -1.36 -2.96 -13.03
C ALA A 96 -1.23 -2.20 -14.36
N MET A 97 -1.88 -2.67 -15.43
CA MET A 97 -1.93 -1.94 -16.71
C MET A 97 -2.64 -0.58 -16.55
N CYS A 98 -3.73 -0.51 -15.79
CA CYS A 98 -4.43 0.74 -15.51
C CYS A 98 -3.56 1.77 -14.76
N HIS A 99 -2.54 1.35 -14.02
CA HIS A 99 -1.52 2.27 -13.50
C HIS A 99 -0.52 2.70 -14.59
N ALA A 100 -0.17 1.81 -15.52
CA ALA A 100 0.81 2.05 -16.58
C ALA A 100 0.31 2.97 -17.72
N ILE A 101 -1.01 3.07 -17.94
CA ILE A 101 -1.56 3.95 -18.99
C ILE A 101 -1.43 5.45 -18.65
N TRP A 102 -1.12 5.80 -17.40
CA TRP A 102 -0.91 7.19 -17.00
C TRP A 102 0.42 7.71 -17.53
N LYS A 103 0.39 8.94 -18.06
CA LYS A 103 1.57 9.72 -18.44
C LYS A 103 1.41 11.12 -17.85
N ALA A 104 2.22 11.41 -16.83
CA ALA A 104 2.06 12.60 -15.98
C ALA A 104 0.63 12.69 -15.40
N SER A 105 -0.16 13.69 -15.81
CA SER A 105 -1.52 13.96 -15.30
C SER A 105 -2.64 13.50 -16.23
N LYS A 106 -2.32 12.80 -17.33
CA LYS A 106 -3.28 12.38 -18.35
C LYS A 106 -3.15 10.90 -18.67
N ILE A 107 -4.24 10.31 -19.18
CA ILE A 107 -4.22 8.96 -19.73
C ILE A 107 -3.68 9.04 -21.16
N ASP A 108 -2.69 8.21 -21.46
CA ASP A 108 -2.13 8.09 -22.81
C ASP A 108 -2.99 7.13 -23.63
N GLU A 109 -3.58 7.62 -24.73
CA GLU A 109 -4.52 6.86 -25.55
C GLU A 109 -3.88 5.68 -26.29
N THR A 110 -2.59 5.76 -26.63
CA THR A 110 -1.86 4.66 -27.25
C THR A 110 -1.61 3.55 -26.23
N ARG A 111 -1.21 3.91 -25.00
CA ARG A 111 -1.08 2.96 -23.89
C ARG A 111 -2.42 2.33 -23.52
N LEU A 112 -3.50 3.11 -23.51
CA LEU A 112 -4.86 2.63 -23.25
C LEU A 112 -5.32 1.62 -24.31
N ALA A 113 -5.07 1.88 -25.59
CA ALA A 113 -5.39 0.96 -26.67
C ALA A 113 -4.64 -0.38 -26.52
N ARG A 114 -3.35 -0.33 -26.17
CA ARG A 114 -2.56 -1.54 -25.90
C ARG A 114 -3.07 -2.31 -24.67
N ALA A 115 -3.38 -1.60 -23.59
CA ALA A 115 -3.93 -2.22 -22.38
C ALA A 115 -5.27 -2.92 -22.66
N LEU A 116 -6.11 -2.35 -23.52
CA LEU A 116 -7.37 -2.95 -23.94
C LEU A 116 -7.18 -4.27 -24.68
N GLU A 117 -6.26 -4.30 -25.63
CA GLU A 117 -5.91 -5.52 -26.38
C GLU A 117 -5.44 -6.63 -25.43
N ILE A 118 -4.50 -6.32 -24.53
CA ILE A 118 -3.99 -7.28 -23.55
C ILE A 118 -5.12 -7.73 -22.60
N ALA A 119 -5.97 -6.81 -22.14
CA ALA A 119 -7.08 -7.13 -21.24
C ALA A 119 -8.05 -8.12 -21.89
N ARG A 120 -8.50 -7.86 -23.13
CA ARG A 120 -9.38 -8.77 -23.87
C ARG A 120 -8.74 -10.15 -24.06
N ASN A 121 -7.49 -10.19 -24.50
CA ASN A 121 -6.76 -11.44 -24.75
C ASN A 121 -6.52 -12.25 -23.46
N THR A 122 -6.26 -11.59 -22.33
CA THR A 122 -5.91 -12.28 -21.07
C THR A 122 -7.15 -12.71 -20.28
N THR A 123 -8.25 -11.99 -20.43
CA THR A 123 -9.46 -12.19 -19.61
C THR A 123 -10.60 -12.88 -20.35
N GLU A 124 -10.55 -12.89 -21.69
CA GLU A 124 -11.64 -13.35 -22.57
C GLU A 124 -12.95 -12.57 -22.35
N MET A 125 -12.86 -11.37 -21.75
CA MET A 125 -14.00 -10.47 -21.54
C MET A 125 -14.02 -9.36 -22.59
N ASP A 126 -15.22 -8.88 -22.95
CA ASP A 126 -15.39 -7.71 -23.81
C ASP A 126 -15.19 -6.40 -23.03
N PHE A 127 -13.93 -6.15 -22.66
CA PHE A 127 -13.55 -4.85 -22.12
C PHE A 127 -13.75 -3.76 -23.18
N THR A 128 -14.09 -2.55 -22.72
CA THR A 128 -14.09 -1.33 -23.54
C THR A 128 -12.99 -0.39 -23.06
N LYS A 129 -12.66 0.64 -23.85
CA LYS A 129 -11.72 1.67 -23.41
C LYS A 129 -12.24 2.41 -22.17
N GLU A 130 -13.55 2.60 -22.12
CA GLU A 130 -14.26 3.31 -21.06
C GLU A 130 -14.13 2.55 -19.74
N HIS A 131 -14.29 1.21 -19.74
CA HIS A 131 -14.04 0.40 -18.55
C HIS A 131 -12.61 0.59 -18.01
N LEU A 132 -11.60 0.52 -18.88
CA LEU A 132 -10.21 0.69 -18.44
C LEU A 132 -9.88 2.13 -17.99
N ARG A 133 -10.44 3.16 -18.64
CA ARG A 133 -10.33 4.54 -18.15
C ARG A 133 -10.96 4.68 -16.77
N GLU A 134 -12.13 4.09 -16.56
CA GLU A 134 -12.84 4.20 -15.30
C GLU A 134 -12.07 3.56 -14.14
N ILE A 135 -11.47 2.38 -14.39
CA ILE A 135 -10.57 1.71 -13.44
C ILE A 135 -9.34 2.58 -13.17
N ALA A 136 -8.70 3.11 -14.21
CA ALA A 136 -7.48 3.91 -14.10
C ALA A 136 -7.68 5.23 -13.36
N ILE A 137 -8.84 5.89 -13.50
CA ILE A 137 -9.19 7.10 -12.74
C ILE A 137 -9.30 6.81 -11.24
N ARG A 138 -9.72 5.60 -10.86
CA ARG A 138 -9.85 5.15 -9.47
C ARG A 138 -8.60 4.43 -8.94
N ALA A 139 -7.58 4.26 -9.79
CA ALA A 139 -6.30 3.70 -9.39
C ALA A 139 -5.53 4.74 -8.57
N ASP A 140 -4.68 4.27 -7.65
CA ASP A 140 -3.86 5.16 -6.85
C ASP A 140 -2.83 5.89 -7.74
N ARG A 141 -2.84 7.23 -7.68
CA ARG A 141 -1.92 8.08 -8.45
C ARG A 141 -0.52 8.19 -7.86
N VAL A 142 -0.40 8.03 -6.55
CA VAL A 142 0.88 8.06 -5.85
C VAL A 142 1.50 6.67 -5.94
N ILE A 143 2.37 6.44 -6.93
CA ILE A 143 2.98 5.14 -7.19
C ILE A 143 4.14 4.90 -6.22
N VAL A 144 3.93 4.02 -5.24
CA VAL A 144 4.96 3.52 -4.31
C VAL A 144 4.95 1.99 -4.26
N PRO A 145 6.04 1.32 -3.88
CA PRO A 145 6.10 -0.15 -3.93
C PRO A 145 5.00 -0.82 -3.10
N THR A 146 4.63 -0.20 -1.98
CA THR A 146 3.57 -0.70 -1.08
C THR A 146 2.20 -0.78 -1.74
N ASN A 147 1.95 -0.03 -2.81
CA ASN A 147 0.70 -0.11 -3.57
C ASN A 147 0.58 -1.38 -4.39
N PHE A 148 1.68 -2.07 -4.69
CA PHE A 148 1.66 -3.31 -5.48
C PHE A 148 1.90 -4.56 -4.62
N LEU A 149 2.23 -4.41 -3.33
CA LEU A 149 2.46 -5.54 -2.42
C LEU A 149 1.27 -6.51 -2.38
N TRP A 150 0.04 -6.00 -2.31
CA TRP A 150 -1.15 -6.83 -2.30
C TRP A 150 -1.34 -7.63 -3.60
N MET A 151 -0.74 -7.18 -4.72
CA MET A 151 -0.80 -7.89 -5.99
C MET A 151 0.08 -9.14 -5.98
N ARG A 152 1.00 -9.29 -5.02
CA ARG A 152 1.83 -10.50 -4.87
C ARG A 152 1.10 -11.65 -4.18
N ASP A 153 0.17 -11.36 -3.28
CA ASP A 153 -0.36 -12.34 -2.33
C ASP A 153 -1.12 -13.46 -3.04
N GLY A 154 -0.66 -14.71 -2.87
CA GLY A 154 -1.26 -15.88 -3.52
C GLY A 154 -0.91 -16.05 -5.00
N LEU A 155 0.09 -15.33 -5.54
CA LEU A 155 0.60 -15.54 -6.89
C LEU A 155 1.94 -16.28 -6.91
N THR A 156 2.10 -17.15 -7.89
CA THR A 156 3.37 -17.77 -8.28
C THR A 156 4.33 -16.73 -8.88
N ALA A 157 5.62 -17.04 -8.93
CA ALA A 157 6.62 -16.16 -9.55
C ALA A 157 6.28 -15.86 -11.03
N SER A 158 5.81 -16.86 -11.77
CA SER A 158 5.41 -16.73 -13.17
C SER A 158 4.22 -15.77 -13.35
N GLU A 159 3.19 -15.86 -12.50
CA GLU A 159 2.04 -14.94 -12.57
C GLU A 159 2.44 -13.49 -12.26
N ARG A 160 3.37 -13.29 -11.32
CA ARG A 160 3.92 -11.96 -11.04
C ARG A 160 4.70 -11.42 -12.23
N MET A 161 5.43 -12.28 -12.94
CA MET A 161 6.11 -11.90 -14.17
C MET A 161 5.12 -11.52 -15.28
N VAL A 162 3.98 -12.21 -15.40
CA VAL A 162 2.92 -11.85 -16.36
C VAL A 162 2.38 -10.44 -16.08
N ILE A 163 2.12 -10.10 -14.81
CA ILE A 163 1.70 -8.75 -14.42
C ILE A 163 2.76 -7.72 -14.84
N PHE A 164 4.02 -7.98 -14.53
CA PHE A 164 5.13 -7.09 -14.88
C PHE A 164 5.26 -6.90 -16.40
N ASN A 165 5.24 -7.98 -17.17
CA ASN A 165 5.36 -7.96 -18.63
C ASN A 165 4.20 -7.23 -19.30
N ALA A 166 2.97 -7.41 -18.79
CA ALA A 166 1.82 -6.65 -19.26
C ALA A 166 2.01 -5.14 -19.06
N SER A 167 2.49 -4.72 -17.88
CA SER A 167 2.83 -3.31 -17.63
C SER A 167 3.93 -2.79 -18.57
N VAL A 168 5.00 -3.56 -18.79
CA VAL A 168 6.08 -3.20 -19.73
C VAL A 168 5.53 -3.03 -21.15
N SER A 169 4.72 -3.96 -21.63
CA SER A 169 4.14 -3.92 -22.97
C SER A 169 3.26 -2.68 -23.17
N VAL A 170 2.47 -2.31 -22.16
CA VAL A 170 1.66 -1.09 -22.19
C VAL A 170 2.53 0.17 -22.29
N LEU A 171 3.61 0.26 -21.50
CA LEU A 171 4.48 1.44 -21.51
C LEU A 171 5.21 1.62 -22.84
N LEU A 172 5.67 0.52 -23.44
CA LEU A 172 6.37 0.50 -24.72
C LEU A 172 5.49 0.87 -25.93
N ALA A 173 4.17 0.74 -25.81
CA ALA A 173 3.26 1.13 -26.89
C ALA A 173 3.37 2.62 -27.24
N GLY A 174 3.72 3.47 -26.28
CA GLY A 174 3.94 4.90 -26.48
C GLY A 174 5.35 5.26 -26.98
N GLY A 175 6.19 4.28 -27.33
CA GLY A 175 7.58 4.45 -27.74
C GLY A 175 8.60 4.07 -26.65
N PRO A 176 9.86 4.53 -26.79
CA PRO A 176 10.92 4.20 -25.84
C PRO A 176 10.60 4.62 -24.40
N LEU A 177 11.02 3.81 -23.42
CA LEU A 177 10.74 4.06 -22.01
C LEU A 177 11.44 5.32 -21.51
N SER A 178 10.66 6.25 -20.95
CA SER A 178 11.18 7.43 -20.27
C SER A 178 11.76 7.09 -18.89
N ARG A 179 12.51 8.02 -18.28
CA ARG A 179 13.03 7.86 -16.91
C ARG A 179 11.90 7.60 -15.89
N SER A 180 10.74 8.24 -16.06
CA SER A 180 9.56 8.01 -15.21
C SER A 180 8.96 6.62 -15.41
N ASP A 181 8.89 6.11 -16.64
CA ASP A 181 8.38 4.77 -16.91
C ASP A 181 9.27 3.70 -16.26
N ARG A 182 10.60 3.88 -16.31
CA ARG A 182 11.55 2.97 -15.66
C ARG A 182 11.46 3.02 -14.14
N ALA A 183 11.24 4.22 -13.57
CA ALA A 183 10.99 4.37 -12.14
C ALA A 183 9.69 3.67 -11.71
N PHE A 184 8.64 3.77 -12.52
CA PHE A 184 7.40 3.03 -12.34
C PHE A 184 7.66 1.51 -12.38
N LEU A 185 8.35 0.99 -13.39
CA LEU A 185 8.67 -0.43 -13.50
C LEU A 185 9.50 -0.94 -12.31
N ARG A 186 10.51 -0.18 -11.84
CA ARG A 186 11.24 -0.51 -10.60
C ARG A 186 10.30 -0.62 -9.40
N THR A 187 9.30 0.24 -9.34
CA THR A 187 8.33 0.26 -8.25
C THR A 187 7.39 -0.94 -8.30
N VAL A 188 6.89 -1.28 -9.49
CA VAL A 188 6.07 -2.49 -9.72
C VAL A 188 6.87 -3.75 -9.42
N ALA A 189 8.09 -3.88 -9.94
CA ALA A 189 8.98 -5.02 -9.68
C ALA A 189 9.21 -5.23 -8.18
N ARG A 190 9.52 -4.16 -7.43
CA ARG A 190 9.70 -4.24 -5.97
C ARG A 190 8.42 -4.65 -5.25
N GLY A 191 7.27 -4.08 -5.63
CA GLY A 191 6.01 -4.43 -4.97
C GLY A 191 5.54 -5.85 -5.30
N LEU A 192 5.84 -6.37 -6.49
CA LEU A 192 5.62 -7.78 -6.85
C LEU A 192 6.69 -8.72 -6.22
N GLY A 193 7.77 -8.18 -5.68
CA GLY A 193 8.87 -8.97 -5.12
C GLY A 193 9.67 -9.73 -6.19
N LEU A 194 9.84 -9.13 -7.38
CA LEU A 194 10.67 -9.69 -8.45
C LEU A 194 12.14 -9.30 -8.22
N GLY A 195 13.00 -10.31 -8.22
CA GLY A 195 14.44 -10.17 -8.01
C GLY A 195 15.24 -10.01 -9.30
N HIS A 196 16.56 -9.85 -9.16
CA HIS A 196 17.47 -9.72 -10.30
C HIS A 196 17.46 -10.96 -11.20
N LYS A 197 17.31 -12.17 -10.63
CA LYS A 197 17.22 -13.43 -11.38
C LYS A 197 16.01 -13.47 -12.29
N ASP A 198 14.88 -12.95 -11.82
CA ASP A 198 13.60 -12.93 -12.54
C ASP A 198 13.61 -11.91 -13.68
N LEU A 199 14.34 -10.81 -13.48
CA LEU A 199 14.37 -9.68 -14.40
C LEU A 199 15.63 -9.65 -15.28
N ARG A 200 16.45 -10.69 -15.31
CA ARG A 200 17.76 -10.68 -15.98
C ARG A 200 17.69 -10.21 -17.43
N ASP A 201 16.71 -10.71 -18.20
CA ASP A 201 16.54 -10.35 -19.61
C ASP A 201 15.85 -8.98 -19.79
N LEU A 202 15.19 -8.48 -18.73
CA LEU A 202 14.48 -7.20 -18.70
C LEU A 202 15.28 -6.11 -17.97
N ALA A 203 16.44 -6.45 -17.39
CA ALA A 203 17.21 -5.56 -16.52
C ALA A 203 17.65 -4.33 -17.30
N ALA A 204 18.09 -4.51 -18.55
CA ALA A 204 18.48 -3.42 -19.45
C ALA A 204 17.35 -2.39 -19.68
N LEU A 205 16.09 -2.82 -19.69
CA LEU A 205 14.94 -1.91 -19.86
C LEU A 205 14.66 -1.08 -18.60
N ILE A 206 15.07 -1.57 -17.44
CA ILE A 206 14.75 -0.98 -16.13
C ILE A 206 15.90 -0.09 -15.62
N THR A 207 17.15 -0.41 -15.98
CA THR A 207 18.36 0.23 -15.45
C THR A 207 19.00 1.28 -16.36
N ALA A 208 18.79 1.22 -17.68
CA ALA A 208 19.27 2.25 -18.60
C ALA A 208 18.50 3.57 -18.42
#